data_AF-A0A976KUY5-F1
#
_entry.id   AF-A0A976KUY5-F1
#
_cell.length_a   1.000
_cell.length_b   1.000
_cell.length_c   1.000
_cell.angle_alpha   90.00
_cell.angle_beta   90.00
_cell.angle_gamma   90.00
#
_symmetry.space_group_name_H-M   'P 1'
#
loop_
_entity.id
_entity.type
_entity.pdbx_description
1 polymer ?
#
loop_
_entity_poly.entity_id
_entity_poly.type
_entity_poly.pdbx_seq_one_letter_code
_entity_poly.pdbx_strand_id
1 'polypeptide(L)' 'MATSDKRKQSLYFPEEMLGEIQREAARQDRSLSWIVQKAWKISRKEIMKYPSVNDLPDDGNDDVGGSMGDH' A
#
# COMPACT_ATOMS: atom_id res chain seq x y z
N MET A 1 -0.58 -5.50 -29.46
CA MET A 1 -1.09 -4.30 -28.75
C MET A 1 -1.66 -4.78 -27.42
N ALA A 2 -0.92 -4.64 -26.32
CA ALA A 2 -1.42 -5.07 -25.01
C ALA A 2 -2.44 -4.05 -24.52
N THR A 3 -3.72 -4.35 -24.69
CA THR A 3 -4.82 -3.69 -23.99
C THR A 3 -4.51 -3.79 -22.50
N SER A 4 -4.10 -2.69 -21.89
CA SER A 4 -3.84 -2.65 -20.45
C SER A 4 -5.17 -2.90 -19.74
N ASP A 5 -5.37 -4.13 -19.27
CA ASP A 5 -6.57 -4.53 -18.53
C ASP A 5 -6.71 -3.66 -17.28
N LYS A 6 -7.68 -2.75 -17.31
CA LYS A 6 -8.01 -1.92 -16.17
C LYS A 6 -8.71 -2.79 -15.12
N ARG A 7 -7.95 -3.34 -14.18
CA ARG A 7 -8.51 -4.09 -13.05
C ARG A 7 -8.90 -3.10 -11.94
N LYS A 8 -10.17 -3.16 -11.50
CA LYS A 8 -10.62 -2.45 -10.30
C LYS A 8 -10.13 -3.21 -9.08
N GLN A 9 -9.32 -2.56 -8.25
CA GLN A 9 -8.83 -3.12 -7.01
C GLN A 9 -9.15 -2.14 -5.87
N SER A 10 -9.85 -2.63 -4.85
CA SER A 10 -10.06 -1.88 -3.62
C SER A 10 -8.78 -1.97 -2.79
N LEU A 11 -8.16 -0.82 -2.55
CA LEU A 11 -6.95 -0.70 -1.73
C LEU A 11 -7.30 0.19 -0.53
N TYR A 12 -6.79 -0.18 0.63
CA TYR A 12 -6.94 0.62 1.84
C TYR A 12 -5.80 1.63 1.92
N PHE A 13 -6.16 2.90 2.06
CA PHE A 13 -5.21 3.98 2.27
C PHE A 13 -5.53 4.66 3.61
N PRO A 14 -4.51 5.12 4.35
CA PRO A 14 -4.71 6.01 5.48
C PRO A 14 -5.46 7.29 5.06
N GLU A 15 -6.23 7.87 5.97
CA GLU A 15 -7.05 9.06 5.70
C GLU A 15 -6.20 10.25 5.21
N GLU A 16 -5.08 10.53 5.88
CA GLU A 16 -4.15 11.59 5.47
C GLU A 16 -3.64 11.40 4.04
N MET A 17 -3.15 10.18 3.74
CA MET A 17 -2.61 9.86 2.42
C MET A 17 -3.70 9.96 1.34
N LEU A 18 -4.91 9.49 1.62
CA LEU A 18 -6.03 9.60 0.68
C LEU A 18 -6.39 11.07 0.41
N GLY A 19 -6.39 11.91 1.45
CA GLY A 19 -6.62 13.34 1.33
C GLY A 19 -5.54 14.06 0.49
N GLU A 20 -4.28 13.67 0.64
CA GLU A 20 -3.19 14.15 -0.23
C GLU A 20 -3.36 13.74 -1.69
N ILE A 21 -3.65 12.46 -1.95
CA ILE A 21 -3.85 11.96 -3.32
C ILE A 21 -5.05 12.63 -3.98
N GLN A 22 -6.14 12.86 -3.23
CA GLN A 22 -7.30 13.60 -3.74
C GLN A 22 -6.98 15.05 -4.08
N ARG A 23 -6.24 15.75 -3.22
CA ARG A 23 -5.80 17.13 -3.49
C ARG A 23 -4.93 17.20 -4.74
N GLU A 24 -3.98 16.27 -4.90
CA GLU A 24 -3.13 16.22 -6.09
C GLU A 24 -3.88 15.84 -7.36
N ALA A 25 -4.84 14.92 -7.26
CA ALA A 25 -5.73 14.55 -8.36
C ALA A 25 -6.55 15.75 -8.84
N ALA A 26 -7.14 16.51 -7.90
CA ALA A 26 -7.89 17.73 -8.20
C ALA A 26 -7.00 18.83 -8.79
N ARG A 27 -5.78 19.02 -8.25
CA ARG A 27 -4.83 20.02 -8.74
C ARG A 27 -4.38 19.76 -10.18
N GLN A 28 -4.24 18.49 -10.57
CA GLN A 28 -3.75 18.09 -11.89
C GLN A 28 -4.87 17.78 -12.90
N ASP A 29 -6.13 17.85 -12.50
CA ASP A 29 -7.30 17.43 -13.29
C ASP A 29 -7.17 15.97 -13.78
N ARG A 30 -6.71 15.08 -12.89
CA ARG A 30 -6.47 13.66 -13.18
C ARG A 30 -7.20 12.75 -12.19
N SER A 31 -7.40 11.50 -12.58
CA SER A 31 -8.02 10.51 -11.71
C SER A 31 -7.05 10.01 -10.62
N LEU A 32 -7.60 9.61 -9.46
CA LEU A 32 -6.83 9.00 -8.37
C LEU A 32 -5.98 7.82 -8.86
N SER A 33 -6.57 6.95 -9.69
CA SER A 33 -5.84 5.83 -10.29
C SER A 33 -4.65 6.28 -11.11
N TRP A 34 -4.71 7.43 -11.79
CA TRP A 34 -3.57 7.96 -12.56
C TRP A 34 -2.46 8.46 -11.63
N ILE A 35 -2.81 9.17 -10.55
CA ILE A 35 -1.84 9.65 -9.55
C ILE A 35 -1.11 8.46 -8.92
N VAL A 36 -1.84 7.44 -8.47
CA VAL A 36 -1.26 6.22 -7.89
C VAL A 36 -0.37 5.48 -8.89
N GLN A 37 -0.82 5.33 -10.15
CA GLN A 37 0.00 4.73 -11.21
C GLN A 37 1.28 5.52 -11.49
N LYS A 38 1.22 6.85 -11.43
CA LYS A 38 2.38 7.73 -11.64
C LYS A 38 3.35 7.60 -10.47
N ALA A 39 2.86 7.62 -9.22
CA ALA A 39 3.64 7.42 -8.02
C ALA A 39 4.37 6.06 -8.03
N TRP A 40 3.68 4.99 -8.43
CA TRP A 40 4.28 3.67 -8.61
C TRP A 40 5.41 3.67 -9.66
N LYS A 41 5.18 4.28 -10.83
CA LYS A 41 6.20 4.34 -11.90
C LYS A 41 7.47 5.08 -11.47
N ILE A 42 7.33 6.12 -10.65
CA ILE A 42 8.45 6.89 -10.11
C ILE A 42 9.18 6.06 -9.03
N SER A 43 8.42 5.49 -8.09
CA SER A 43 8.97 4.79 -6.93
C SER A 43 9.48 3.38 -7.22
N ARG A 44 9.02 2.74 -8.32
CA ARG A 44 9.38 1.35 -8.68
C ARG A 44 10.88 1.11 -8.65
N LYS A 45 11.69 2.04 -9.14
CA LYS A 45 13.16 1.89 -9.18
C LYS A 45 13.76 1.82 -7.78
N GLU A 46 13.23 2.59 -6.84
CA GLU A 46 13.68 2.59 -5.46
C GLU A 46 13.14 1.38 -4.71
N ILE A 47 11.86 1.05 -4.91
CA ILE A 47 11.22 -0.14 -4.31
C ILE A 47 11.97 -1.43 -4.72
N MET A 48 12.40 -1.53 -5.98
CA MET A 48 13.18 -2.67 -6.47
C MET A 48 14.61 -2.78 -5.90
N LYS A 49 15.13 -1.72 -5.26
CA LYS A 49 16.45 -1.78 -4.58
C LYS A 49 16.36 -2.35 -3.18
N TYR A 50 15.19 -2.31 -2.54
CA TYR A 50 15.04 -2.91 -1.23
C TYR A 50 15.17 -4.43 -1.36
N PRO A 51 16.02 -5.08 -0.55
CA PRO A 51 16.08 -6.53 -0.53
C PRO A 51 14.70 -7.08 -0.17
N SER A 52 14.35 -8.23 -0.75
CA SER A 52 13.09 -8.92 -0.43
C SER A 52 12.97 -9.07 1.08
N VAL A 53 11.89 -8.53 1.66
CA VAL A 53 11.52 -8.62 3.08
C VAL A 53 11.36 -10.05 3.61
N ASN A 54 11.63 -11.07 2.78
CA ASN A 54 11.60 -12.48 3.14
C ASN A 54 12.83 -12.94 3.95
N ASP A 55 13.77 -12.03 4.26
CA ASP A 55 14.90 -12.28 5.17
C ASP A 55 14.70 -11.61 6.55
N LEU A 56 13.51 -11.06 6.82
CA LEU A 56 13.13 -10.70 8.19
C LEU A 56 12.49 -11.95 8.80
N PRO A 57 13.07 -12.54 9.86
CA PRO A 57 12.35 -13.53 10.63
C PRO A 57 11.04 -12.89 11.08
N ASP A 58 9.94 -13.61 10.86
CA ASP A 58 8.69 -13.41 11.56
C ASP A 58 9.01 -13.51 13.05
N ASP A 59 9.28 -12.36 13.69
CA ASP A 59 9.53 -12.28 15.12
C ASP A 59 8.20 -12.58 15.80
N GLY A 60 7.99 -13.87 16.05
CA GLY A 60 6.86 -14.37 16.81
C GLY A 60 6.94 -13.88 18.25
N ASN A 61 6.27 -12.77 18.52
CA ASN A 61 5.69 -12.34 19.81
C ASN A 61 4.82 -11.13 19.43
N ASP A 62 3.50 -11.15 19.59
CA ASP A 62 2.87 -10.94 20.88
C ASP A 62 1.40 -11.39 20.82
N ASP A 63 1.07 -12.50 21.48
CA ASP A 63 -0.26 -12.68 22.10
C ASP A 63 -0.15 -13.70 23.24
N VAL A 64 0.64 -13.34 24.26
CA VAL A 64 0.52 -13.94 25.60
C VAL A 64 -0.69 -13.30 26.27
N GLY A 65 -1.88 -13.66 25.80
CA GLY A 65 -3.16 -13.38 26.44
C GLY A 65 -3.43 -14.44 27.51
N GLY A 66 -2.99 -14.18 28.75
CA GLY A 66 -3.25 -15.06 29.88
C GLY A 66 -4.74 -15.28 30.12
N SER A 67 -5.20 -16.52 30.00
CA SER A 67 -6.47 -16.98 30.56
C SER A 67 -6.16 -17.77 31.82
N MET A 68 -6.11 -17.05 32.93
CA MET A 68 -6.00 -17.57 34.28
C MET A 68 -7.41 -17.88 34.79
N GLY A 69 -7.68 -19.16 35.07
CA GLY A 69 -8.62 -19.64 36.09
C GLY A 69 -10.12 -19.58 35.78
N ASP A 70 -10.74 -20.76 35.62
CA ASP A 70 -11.97 -21.12 36.35
C ASP A 70 -12.28 -22.63 36.25
N HIS A 71 -11.81 -23.41 37.24
CA HIS A 71 -12.49 -24.53 37.93
C HIS A 71 -11.53 -25.26 38.88
#